data_AF-A0A6N4DH07-F1
#
_entry.id   AF-A0A6N4DH07-F1
#
_cell.length_a   1.000
_cell.length_b   1.000
_cell.length_c   1.000
_cell.angle_alpha   90.00
_cell.angle_beta   90.00
_cell.angle_gamma   90.00
#
_symmetry.space_group_name_H-M   'P 1'
#
loop_
_entity.id
_entity.type
_entity.pdbx_description
1 polymer ?
#
loop_
_entity_poly.entity_id
_entity_poly.type
_entity_poly.pdbx_seq_one_letter_code
_entity_poly.pdbx_strand_id
1 'polypeptide(L)'
;MPYRQWLRRPRPSKRELSEQNLRRLSFSPDANAVIAILEQKLDNRLLNRVHSQIFNYRRSLGVLVVGRGNIGSAWLSLYRRLRERINEQMDVRIIGIVNSTRLWLDYNGVELADWEDSFEQLAKPYEMSQLITELPNAPYDELVMLDLTDSIEVAQQYPSFFANGLHIISANKRAGASGEAQYNE
;
A
#
# COMPACT_ATOMS: atom_id res chain seq x y z
N MET A 1 32.91 -17.02 -6.38
CA MET A 1 32.76 -15.72 -7.06
C MET A 1 32.64 -15.96 -8.56
N PRO A 2 31.60 -15.47 -9.26
CA PRO A 2 30.16 -15.58 -8.95
C PRO A 2 29.38 -16.17 -10.16
N TYR A 3 28.53 -17.18 -9.98
CA TYR A 3 27.07 -17.08 -9.78
C TYR A 3 26.37 -15.94 -10.55
N ARG A 4 25.79 -16.27 -11.72
CA ARG A 4 24.74 -15.50 -12.40
C ARG A 4 23.65 -16.46 -12.89
N GLN A 5 22.74 -16.81 -11.99
CA GLN A 5 21.39 -17.24 -12.33
C GLN A 5 20.41 -16.22 -11.77
N TRP A 6 19.25 -16.10 -12.43
CA TRP A 6 18.12 -15.20 -12.15
C TRP A 6 18.21 -13.81 -12.80
N LEU A 7 17.63 -13.72 -14.00
CA LEU A 7 16.69 -12.66 -14.40
C LEU A 7 16.00 -13.14 -15.67
N ARG A 8 15.19 -14.20 -15.53
CA ARG A 8 14.26 -14.61 -16.56
C ARG A 8 13.12 -13.58 -16.54
N ARG A 9 13.34 -12.46 -17.23
CA ARG A 9 12.30 -11.45 -17.50
C ARG A 9 11.05 -12.19 -18.00
N PRO A 10 9.84 -11.87 -17.52
CA PRO A 10 8.65 -12.40 -18.14
C PRO A 10 8.63 -11.88 -19.57
N ARG A 11 8.96 -12.75 -20.54
CA ARG A 11 8.60 -12.49 -21.92
C ARG A 11 7.08 -12.54 -21.93
N PRO A 12 6.36 -11.50 -22.37
CA PRO A 12 4.93 -11.61 -22.57
C PRO A 12 4.70 -12.82 -23.46
N SER A 13 3.83 -13.73 -23.01
CA SER A 13 3.53 -14.93 -23.75
C SER A 13 2.97 -14.50 -25.11
N LYS A 14 3.53 -14.99 -26.23
CA LYS A 14 3.00 -14.73 -27.58
C LYS A 14 1.51 -15.14 -27.74
N ARG A 15 0.96 -15.86 -26.77
CA ARG A 15 -0.40 -16.41 -26.75
C ARG A 15 -1.46 -15.46 -26.19
N GLU A 16 -1.11 -14.35 -25.52
CA GLU A 16 -2.13 -13.45 -24.93
C GLU A 16 -2.33 -12.14 -25.72
N LEU A 17 -1.42 -11.84 -26.66
CA LEU A 17 -1.61 -10.76 -27.65
C LEU A 17 -2.45 -11.22 -28.85
N SER A 18 -2.91 -12.48 -28.86
CA SER A 18 -3.61 -13.06 -30.02
C SER A 18 -5.10 -12.74 -30.09
N GLU A 19 -5.65 -11.92 -29.20
CA GLU A 19 -7.06 -11.51 -29.30
C GLU A 19 -7.26 -10.11 -29.89
N GLN A 20 -6.20 -9.35 -30.17
CA GLN A 20 -6.33 -8.04 -30.83
C GLN A 20 -5.16 -7.78 -31.79
N ASN A 21 -5.48 -7.43 -33.04
CA ASN A 21 -4.51 -7.28 -34.13
C ASN A 21 -3.56 -6.08 -33.89
N LEU A 22 -2.42 -6.35 -33.25
CA LEU A 22 -1.31 -5.42 -33.09
C LEU A 22 -0.59 -5.24 -34.42
N ARG A 23 -0.66 -4.04 -35.02
CA ARG A 23 0.07 -3.74 -36.25
C ARG A 23 1.54 -3.43 -36.00
N ARG A 24 1.83 -2.65 -34.95
CA ARG A 24 3.19 -2.19 -34.69
C ARG A 24 3.39 -1.82 -33.22
N LEU A 25 4.56 -2.15 -32.70
CA LEU A 25 5.05 -1.71 -31.39
C LEU A 25 6.46 -1.13 -31.59
N SER A 26 6.73 0.02 -30.99
CA SER A 26 8.04 0.67 -31.06
C SER A 26 8.35 1.35 -29.73
N PHE A 27 9.62 1.24 -29.32
CA PHE A 27 10.13 1.84 -28.08
C PHE A 27 11.04 3.02 -28.45
N SER A 28 10.99 4.09 -27.67
CA SER A 28 12.01 5.14 -27.74
C SER A 28 13.39 4.54 -27.46
N PRO A 29 14.48 5.03 -28.10
CA PRO A 29 15.84 4.56 -27.82
C PRO A 29 16.20 4.59 -26.33
N ASP A 30 15.67 5.56 -25.59
CA ASP A 30 15.90 5.75 -24.15
C ASP A 30 14.88 5.00 -23.27
N ALA A 31 14.02 4.17 -23.87
CA ALA A 31 12.97 3.37 -23.21
C ALA A 31 11.90 4.15 -22.41
N ASN A 32 11.86 5.48 -22.51
CA ASN A 32 10.92 6.33 -21.75
C ASN A 32 9.57 6.55 -22.45
N ALA A 33 9.41 6.06 -23.68
CA ALA A 33 8.16 6.16 -24.41
C ALA A 33 7.92 4.89 -25.22
N VAL A 34 6.65 4.48 -25.31
CA VAL A 34 6.21 3.38 -26.15
C VAL A 34 5.08 3.86 -27.05
N ILE A 35 5.20 3.54 -28.33
CA ILE A 35 4.20 3.82 -29.35
C ILE A 35 3.67 2.48 -29.86
N ALA A 36 2.35 2.28 -29.77
CA ALA A 36 1.67 1.11 -30.28
C ALA A 36 0.59 1.52 -31.30
N ILE A 37 0.54 0.82 -32.44
CA ILE A 37 -0.49 0.98 -33.47
C ILE A 37 -1.34 -0.28 -33.50
N LEU A 38 -2.65 -0.10 -33.30
CA LEU A 38 -3.64 -1.17 -33.17
C LEU A 38 -4.71 -0.99 -34.26
N GLU A 39 -5.25 -2.09 -34.78
CA GLU A 39 -6.35 -2.05 -35.78
C GLU A 39 -7.72 -1.71 -35.18
N GLN A 40 -7.82 -1.65 -33.85
CA GLN A 40 -9.05 -1.45 -33.13
C GLN A 40 -8.92 -0.34 -32.09
N LYS A 41 -10.07 0.22 -31.70
CA LYS A 41 -10.14 1.11 -30.54
C LYS A 41 -9.74 0.33 -29.29
N LEU A 42 -8.85 0.93 -28.52
CA LEU A 42 -8.52 0.47 -27.18
C LEU A 42 -9.73 0.68 -26.27
N ASP A 43 -10.09 -0.36 -25.52
CA ASP A 43 -10.92 -0.19 -24.34
C ASP A 43 -10.06 0.22 -23.13
N ASN A 44 -10.70 0.79 -22.10
CA ASN A 44 -10.00 1.24 -20.90
C ASN A 44 -9.31 0.10 -20.14
N ARG A 45 -9.81 -1.15 -20.26
CA ARG A 45 -9.23 -2.31 -19.57
C ARG A 45 -7.88 -2.69 -20.18
N LEU A 46 -7.78 -2.72 -21.50
CA LEU A 46 -6.56 -3.00 -22.24
C LEU A 46 -5.55 -1.86 -22.10
N LEU A 47 -6.00 -0.61 -22.15
CA LEU A 47 -5.16 0.56 -21.87
C LEU A 47 -4.49 0.47 -20.49
N ASN A 48 -5.28 0.19 -19.44
CA ASN A 48 -4.75 0.05 -18.08
C ASN A 48 -3.76 -1.12 -17.96
N ARG A 49 -4.03 -2.24 -18.63
CA ARG A 49 -3.14 -3.41 -18.63
C ARG A 49 -1.82 -3.14 -19.35
N VAL A 50 -1.87 -2.49 -20.52
CA VAL A 50 -0.67 -2.09 -21.28
C VAL A 50 0.16 -1.07 -20.48
N HIS A 51 -0.50 -0.09 -19.86
CA HIS A 51 0.15 0.88 -18.99
C HIS A 51 0.89 0.21 -17.82
N SER A 52 0.25 -0.74 -17.12
CA SER A 52 0.87 -1.48 -16.02
C SER A 52 2.05 -2.39 -16.41
N GLN A 53 2.11 -2.82 -17.68
CA GLN A 53 3.17 -3.71 -18.17
C GLN A 53 4.38 -2.96 -18.74
N ILE A 54 4.17 -1.73 -19.23
CA ILE A 54 5.20 -0.91 -19.86
C ILE A 54 5.86 0.03 -18.85
N PHE A 55 5.04 0.68 -18.02
CA PHE A 55 5.53 1.54 -16.97
C PHE A 55 5.70 0.67 -15.73
N ASN A 56 6.91 0.66 -15.15
CA ASN A 56 7.15 0.06 -13.84
C ASN A 56 6.16 0.69 -12.86
N TYR A 57 5.03 0.02 -12.68
CA TYR A 57 3.98 0.38 -11.74
C TYR A 57 4.61 0.20 -10.36
N ARG A 58 5.20 1.27 -9.81
CA ARG A 58 5.60 1.29 -8.40
C ARG A 58 4.31 1.15 -7.64
N ARG A 59 4.01 -0.06 -7.15
CA ARG A 59 2.81 -0.32 -6.37
C ARG A 59 2.71 0.72 -5.27
N SER A 60 1.55 1.34 -5.12
CA SER A 60 1.30 2.30 -4.06
C SER A 60 0.85 1.57 -2.80
N LEU A 61 1.45 1.91 -1.66
CA LEU A 61 1.13 1.36 -0.35
C LEU A 61 0.60 2.47 0.55
N GLY A 62 -0.68 2.38 0.91
CA GLY A 62 -1.24 3.21 1.97
C GLY A 62 -0.98 2.56 3.32
N VAL A 63 -0.40 3.32 4.26
CA VAL A 63 -0.10 2.85 5.60
C VAL A 63 -0.93 3.61 6.63
N LEU A 64 -1.73 2.87 7.38
CA LEU A 64 -2.44 3.37 8.55
C LEU A 64 -1.64 3.03 9.81
N VAL A 65 -1.17 4.04 10.54
CA VAL A 65 -0.42 3.85 11.79
C VAL A 65 -1.37 3.88 12.97
N VAL A 66 -1.50 2.75 13.67
CA VAL A 66 -2.37 2.61 14.85
C VAL A 66 -1.51 2.59 16.09
N GLY A 67 -1.66 3.60 16.94
CA GLY A 67 -0.84 3.82 18.12
C GLY A 67 0.28 4.83 17.87
N ARG A 68 0.11 6.04 18.43
CA ARG A 68 1.08 7.13 18.37
C ARG A 68 1.95 7.31 19.62
N GLY A 69 2.04 6.28 20.47
CA GLY A 69 2.85 6.28 21.70
C GLY A 69 4.35 6.22 21.42
N ASN A 70 5.15 5.77 22.39
CA ASN A 70 6.62 5.71 22.25
C ASN A 70 7.09 4.93 21.01
N ILE A 71 6.48 3.77 20.73
CA ILE A 71 6.85 2.95 19.55
C ILE A 71 6.39 3.65 18.27
N GLY A 72 5.16 4.17 18.25
CA GLY A 72 4.59 4.89 17.11
C GLY A 72 5.40 6.12 16.69
N SER A 73 5.69 7.00 17.64
CA SER A 73 6.50 8.21 17.42
C SER A 73 7.92 7.87 16.93
N ALA A 74 8.55 6.85 17.51
CA ALA A 74 9.86 6.38 17.07
C ALA A 74 9.83 5.82 15.63
N TRP A 75 8.79 5.05 15.29
CA TRP A 75 8.61 4.50 13.94
C TRP A 75 8.33 5.60 12.91
N LEU A 76 7.44 6.55 13.20
CA LEU A 76 7.16 7.70 12.33
C LEU A 76 8.42 8.53 12.07
N SER A 77 9.22 8.74 13.12
CA SER A 77 10.51 9.42 13.00
C SER A 77 11.51 8.65 12.13
N LEU A 78 11.55 7.32 12.25
CA LEU A 78 12.39 6.46 11.42
C LEU A 78 11.94 6.45 9.96
N TYR A 79 10.64 6.28 9.72
CA TYR A 79 10.04 6.33 8.39
C TYR A 79 10.34 7.66 7.71
N ARG A 80 10.16 8.80 8.40
CA ARG A 80 10.48 10.12 7.84
C ARG A 80 11.93 10.21 7.34
N ARG A 81 12.90 9.65 8.07
CA ARG A 81 14.32 9.63 7.66
C ARG A 81 14.59 8.69 6.48
N LEU A 82 13.84 7.60 6.35
CA LEU A 82 14.05 6.57 5.33
C LEU A 82 13.12 6.70 4.12
N ARG A 83 12.13 7.59 4.18
CA ARG A 83 11.04 7.74 3.19
C ARG A 83 11.57 7.81 1.75
N GLU A 84 12.56 8.67 1.49
CA GLU A 84 13.12 8.82 0.14
C GLU A 84 13.67 7.49 -0.40
N ARG A 85 14.45 6.78 0.41
CA ARG A 85 15.02 5.47 0.05
C ARG A 85 13.94 4.40 -0.14
N ILE A 86 12.90 4.40 0.69
CA ILE A 86 11.76 3.48 0.55
C ILE A 86 11.03 3.76 -0.77
N ASN A 87 10.82 5.04 -1.08
CA ASN A 87 10.08 5.52 -2.24
C ASN A 87 10.79 5.31 -3.58
N GLU A 88 12.10 5.04 -3.58
CA GLU A 88 12.82 4.57 -4.76
C GLU A 88 12.31 3.21 -5.26
N GLN A 89 11.80 2.34 -4.37
CA GLN A 89 11.38 0.97 -4.68
C GLN A 89 9.85 0.83 -4.79
N MET A 90 9.10 1.55 -3.95
CA MET A 90 7.63 1.45 -3.83
C MET A 90 7.05 2.78 -3.35
N ASP A 91 5.92 3.28 -3.88
CA ASP A 91 5.31 4.52 -3.37
C ASP A 91 4.60 4.24 -2.04
N VAL A 92 5.29 4.42 -0.92
CA VAL A 92 4.73 4.21 0.42
C VAL A 92 4.31 5.55 0.99
N ARG A 93 3.06 5.65 1.45
CA ARG A 93 2.53 6.85 2.11
C ARG A 93 1.83 6.51 3.41
N ILE A 94 2.09 7.29 4.44
CA ILE A 94 1.27 7.26 5.65
C ILE A 94 -0.02 8.00 5.34
N ILE A 95 -1.14 7.29 5.33
CA ILE A 95 -2.46 7.86 4.99
C ILE A 95 -3.25 8.22 6.23
N GLY A 96 -2.84 7.72 7.39
CA GLY A 96 -3.45 8.13 8.64
C GLY A 96 -2.67 7.70 9.87
N ILE A 97 -2.95 8.43 10.95
CA ILE A 97 -2.44 8.16 12.29
C ILE A 97 -3.66 8.05 13.20
N VAL A 98 -3.67 7.02 14.05
CA VAL A 98 -4.80 6.66 14.90
C VAL A 98 -4.33 6.48 16.34
N ASN A 99 -5.13 6.93 17.29
CA ASN A 99 -5.04 6.49 18.67
C ASN A 99 -6.38 5.89 19.14
N SER A 100 -6.55 5.68 20.44
CA SER A 100 -7.76 5.06 20.99
C SER A 100 -9.06 5.85 20.75
N THR A 101 -8.99 7.15 20.45
CA THR A 101 -10.19 8.02 20.38
C THR A 101 -10.25 8.91 19.15
N ARG A 102 -9.13 9.15 18.46
CA ARG A 102 -9.02 10.09 17.35
C ARG A 102 -8.24 9.49 16.17
N LEU A 103 -8.68 9.85 14.97
CA LEU A 103 -8.09 9.50 13.68
C LEU A 103 -7.77 10.77 12.92
N TRP A 104 -6.54 10.89 12.45
CA TRP A 104 -6.16 11.81 11.40
C TRP A 104 -5.97 11.01 10.11
N LEU A 105 -6.81 11.26 9.10
CA LEU A 105 -6.81 10.57 7.82
C LEU A 105 -6.66 11.56 6.66
N ASP A 106 -5.71 11.31 5.76
CA ASP A 106 -5.53 12.01 4.49
C ASP A 106 -5.04 11.01 3.43
N TYR A 107 -5.88 10.72 2.44
CA TYR A 107 -5.55 9.80 1.35
C TYR A 107 -4.50 10.34 0.38
N ASN A 108 -4.09 11.61 0.48
CA ASN A 108 -2.93 12.12 -0.25
C ASN A 108 -1.61 11.84 0.49
N GLY A 109 -1.71 11.49 1.78
CA GLY A 109 -0.62 11.29 2.72
C GLY A 109 -0.57 12.39 3.78
N VAL A 110 -0.26 12.03 5.02
CA VAL A 110 -0.06 12.98 6.12
C VAL A 110 1.34 13.57 6.10
N GLU A 111 1.47 14.86 6.44
CA GLU A 111 2.78 15.51 6.59
C GLU A 111 3.41 15.14 7.93
N LEU A 112 4.69 14.76 7.90
CA LEU A 112 5.41 14.21 9.05
C LEU A 112 6.41 15.17 9.71
N ALA A 113 6.60 16.38 9.17
CA ALA A 113 7.44 17.40 9.78
C ALA A 113 7.01 17.71 11.24
N ASP A 114 5.73 18.07 11.42
CA ASP A 114 5.12 18.49 12.69
C ASP A 114 3.83 17.68 12.98
N TRP A 115 3.95 16.36 12.84
CA TRP A 115 2.79 15.46 12.87
C TRP A 115 2.07 15.42 14.22
N GLU A 116 2.77 15.67 15.33
CA GLU A 116 2.18 15.65 16.67
C GLU A 116 1.17 16.80 16.83
N ASP A 117 1.59 18.03 16.51
CA ASP A 117 0.72 19.20 16.53
C ASP A 117 -0.39 19.09 15.48
N SER A 118 -0.05 18.60 14.28
CA SER A 118 -1.02 18.37 13.21
C SER A 118 -2.07 17.35 13.63
N PHE A 119 -1.69 16.28 14.33
CA PHE A 119 -2.62 15.30 14.87
C PHE A 119 -3.56 15.95 15.89
N GLU A 120 -3.04 16.77 16.81
CA GLU A 120 -3.89 17.44 17.79
C GLU A 120 -4.92 18.38 17.18
N GLN A 121 -4.60 19.00 16.03
CA GLN A 121 -5.47 19.94 15.33
C GLN A 121 -6.44 19.27 14.33
N LEU A 122 -5.97 18.26 13.60
CA LEU A 122 -6.67 17.69 12.45
C LEU A 122 -7.37 16.36 12.75
N ALA A 123 -6.95 15.65 13.81
CA ALA A 123 -7.56 14.36 14.16
C ALA A 123 -8.97 14.55 14.70
N LYS A 124 -9.89 13.70 14.23
CA LYS A 124 -11.31 13.73 14.60
C LYS A 124 -11.68 12.47 15.38
N PRO A 125 -12.72 12.53 16.24
CA PRO A 125 -13.35 11.33 16.77
C PRO A 125 -13.76 10.39 15.64
N TYR A 126 -13.61 9.09 15.86
CA TYR A 126 -13.91 8.07 14.85
C TYR A 126 -14.42 6.79 15.52
N GLU A 127 -15.09 5.97 14.73
CA GLU A 127 -15.45 4.60 15.10
C GLU A 127 -14.66 3.61 14.27
N MET A 128 -14.07 2.60 14.92
CA MET A 128 -13.22 1.61 14.24
C MET A 128 -13.95 0.85 13.13
N SER A 129 -15.22 0.51 13.35
CA SER A 129 -16.06 -0.19 12.37
C SER A 129 -16.32 0.63 11.11
N GLN A 130 -16.48 1.96 11.25
CA GLN A 130 -16.62 2.88 10.11
C GLN A 130 -15.31 2.94 9.33
N LEU A 131 -14.18 3.07 10.04
CA LEU A 131 -12.86 3.11 9.44
C LEU A 131 -12.56 1.84 8.60
N ILE A 132 -12.86 0.65 9.13
CA ILE A 132 -12.68 -0.62 8.41
C ILE A 132 -13.48 -0.65 7.09
N THR A 133 -14.67 -0.07 7.07
CA THR A 133 -15.55 -0.05 5.89
C THR A 133 -15.10 0.99 4.86
N GLU A 134 -14.49 2.09 5.30
CA GLU A 134 -14.06 3.18 4.42
C GLU A 134 -12.69 2.93 3.77
N LEU A 135 -11.75 2.28 4.49
CA LEU A 135 -10.38 2.07 4.04
C LEU A 135 -10.24 1.37 2.67
N PRO A 136 -11.05 0.36 2.30
CA PRO A 136 -10.95 -0.29 0.99
C PRO A 136 -11.17 0.65 -0.21
N ASN A 137 -11.77 1.82 0.00
CA ASN A 137 -11.96 2.82 -1.06
C ASN A 137 -10.74 3.74 -1.26
N ALA A 138 -9.69 3.57 -0.46
CA ALA A 138 -8.47 4.36 -0.59
C ALA A 138 -7.82 4.13 -1.97
N PRO A 139 -7.25 5.17 -2.61
CA PRO A 139 -6.68 5.08 -3.96
C PRO A 139 -5.27 4.45 -3.95
N TYR A 140 -5.12 3.30 -3.30
CA TYR A 140 -3.85 2.57 -3.16
C TYR A 140 -3.97 1.13 -3.65
N ASP A 141 -2.89 0.57 -4.18
CA ASP A 141 -2.89 -0.83 -4.62
C ASP A 141 -2.96 -1.81 -3.46
N GLU A 142 -2.32 -1.45 -2.35
CA GLU A 142 -2.26 -2.24 -1.14
C GLU A 142 -2.42 -1.32 0.07
N LEU A 143 -3.03 -1.85 1.14
CA LEU A 143 -3.19 -1.16 2.41
C LEU A 143 -2.56 -1.99 3.53
N VAL A 144 -1.79 -1.32 4.38
CA VAL A 144 -1.20 -1.92 5.59
C VAL A 144 -1.68 -1.14 6.81
N MET A 145 -2.24 -1.86 7.78
CA MET A 145 -2.38 -1.39 9.15
C MET A 145 -1.10 -1.74 9.92
N LEU A 146 -0.46 -0.73 10.49
CA LEU A 146 0.68 -0.90 11.38
C LEU A 146 0.19 -0.74 12.83
N ASP A 147 0.00 -1.86 13.53
CA ASP A 147 -0.41 -1.85 14.93
C ASP A 147 0.81 -1.76 15.86
N LEU A 148 1.00 -0.56 16.41
CA LEU A 148 2.04 -0.22 17.38
C LEU A 148 1.43 0.03 18.77
N THR A 149 0.25 -0.53 19.04
CA THR A 149 -0.44 -0.47 20.33
C THR A 149 -0.10 -1.67 21.22
N ASP A 150 -0.62 -1.62 22.45
CA ASP A 150 -0.69 -2.76 23.37
C ASP A 150 -2.17 -3.08 23.72
N SER A 151 -3.08 -2.87 22.76
CA SER A 151 -4.54 -3.04 22.96
C SER A 151 -5.00 -4.40 22.45
N ILE A 152 -5.70 -5.15 23.30
CA ILE A 152 -6.42 -6.37 22.89
C ILE A 152 -7.59 -6.02 21.97
N GLU A 153 -8.28 -4.89 22.22
CA GLU A 153 -9.44 -4.50 21.42
C GLU A 153 -9.06 -4.26 19.97
N VAL A 154 -7.89 -3.64 19.72
CA VAL A 154 -7.36 -3.46 18.36
C VAL A 154 -7.04 -4.82 17.72
N ALA A 155 -6.42 -5.74 18.45
CA ALA A 155 -6.09 -7.09 17.97
C ALA A 155 -7.35 -7.91 17.63
N GLN A 156 -8.44 -7.74 18.37
CA GLN A 156 -9.72 -8.40 18.09
C GLN A 156 -10.34 -7.99 16.75
N GLN A 157 -9.95 -6.84 16.19
CA GLN A 157 -10.45 -6.38 14.90
C GLN A 157 -9.64 -6.89 13.70
N TYR A 158 -8.52 -7.59 13.93
CA TYR A 158 -7.65 -8.08 12.85
C TYR A 158 -8.42 -8.90 11.78
N PRO A 159 -9.31 -9.85 12.12
CA PRO A 159 -10.08 -10.58 11.12
C PRO A 159 -10.91 -9.66 10.22
N SER A 160 -11.51 -8.61 10.78
CA SER A 160 -12.29 -7.63 10.03
C SER A 160 -11.43 -6.80 9.08
N PHE A 161 -10.21 -6.43 9.48
CA PHE A 161 -9.26 -5.75 8.60
C PHE A 161 -8.79 -6.67 7.46
N PHE A 162 -8.44 -7.92 7.75
CA PHE A 162 -8.05 -8.90 6.72
C PHE A 162 -9.17 -9.16 5.72
N ALA A 163 -10.41 -9.35 6.21
CA ALA A 163 -11.59 -9.54 5.36
C ALA A 163 -11.87 -8.35 4.42
N ASN A 164 -11.39 -7.15 4.78
CA ASN A 164 -11.50 -5.94 3.97
C ASN A 164 -10.23 -5.66 3.12
N GLY A 165 -9.30 -6.62 3.04
CA GLY A 165 -8.15 -6.54 2.14
C GLY A 165 -6.94 -5.77 2.69
N LEU A 166 -6.90 -5.49 4.00
CA LEU A 166 -5.74 -4.87 4.62
C LEU A 166 -4.76 -5.93 5.12
N HIS A 167 -3.48 -5.66 4.91
CA HIS A 167 -2.39 -6.38 5.58
C HIS A 167 -2.15 -5.79 6.97
N ILE A 168 -1.66 -6.59 7.91
CA ILE A 168 -1.35 -6.14 9.26
C ILE A 168 0.12 -6.42 9.58
N ILE A 169 0.83 -5.38 10.05
CA ILE A 169 2.15 -5.50 10.66
C ILE A 169 2.00 -5.06 12.11
N SER A 170 2.33 -5.93 13.06
CA SER A 170 2.05 -5.68 14.47
C SER A 170 3.28 -5.83 15.37
N ALA A 171 3.48 -4.85 16.24
CA ALA A 171 4.34 -4.95 17.42
C ALA A 171 3.54 -5.17 18.71
N ASN A 172 2.21 -5.35 18.60
CA ASN A 172 1.30 -5.59 19.70
C ASN A 172 1.49 -6.98 20.27
N LYS A 173 2.00 -7.05 21.49
CA LYS A 173 2.36 -8.30 22.16
C LYS A 173 1.13 -9.09 22.60
N ARG A 174 0.00 -8.41 22.79
CA ARG A 174 -1.25 -9.02 23.28
C ARG A 174 -2.02 -9.72 22.18
N ALA A 175 -1.80 -9.34 20.92
CA ALA A 175 -2.37 -10.02 19.76
C ALA A 175 -1.94 -11.49 19.67
N GLY A 176 -0.75 -11.83 20.17
CA GLY A 176 -0.26 -13.21 20.21
C GLY A 176 -0.39 -13.95 21.53
N ALA A 177 -0.98 -13.29 22.53
CA ALA A 177 -1.29 -13.90 23.82
C ALA A 177 -2.80 -14.17 23.99
N SER A 178 -3.64 -13.72 23.05
CA SER A 178 -5.03 -14.15 22.92
C SER A 178 -5.09 -15.61 22.47
N GLY A 179 -5.94 -16.41 23.12
CA GLY A 179 -5.94 -17.88 23.03
C GLY A 179 -6.03 -18.44 21.61
N GLU A 180 -5.56 -19.68 21.45
CA GLU A 180 -5.32 -20.43 20.20
C GLU A 180 -6.43 -20.39 19.13
N ALA A 181 -7.65 -19.95 19.46
CA ALA A 181 -8.77 -19.84 18.52
C ALA A 181 -8.60 -18.76 17.45
N GLN A 182 -7.74 -17.75 17.65
CA GLN A 182 -7.65 -16.57 16.77
C GLN A 182 -6.55 -16.67 15.69
N TYR A 183 -5.78 -17.76 15.68
CA TYR A 183 -4.61 -17.93 14.80
C TYR A 183 -4.88 -18.73 13.51
N ASN A 184 -6.10 -19.23 13.31
CA ASN A 184 -6.45 -20.18 12.23
C ASN A 184 -7.48 -19.67 11.21
N GLU A 185 -7.68 -18.35 11.06
CA GLU A 185 -8.46 -17.75 9.97
C GLU A 185 -7.59 -16.85 9.09
#